data_AF-A0A9D2RUI9-F1
#
_entry.id   AF-A0A9D2RUI9-F1
#
_cell.length_a   1.000
_cell.length_b   1.000
_cell.length_c   1.000
_cell.angle_alpha   90.00
_cell.angle_beta   90.00
_cell.angle_gamma   90.00
#
_symmetry.space_group_name_H-M   'P 1'
#
loop_
_entity.id
_entity.type
_entity.pdbx_description
1 polymer ?
#
loop_
_entity_poly.entity_id
_entity_poly.type
_entity_poly.pdbx_seq_one_letter_code
_entity_poly.pdbx_strand_id
1 'polypeptide(L)'
;MRQIENRRTKILNGVIRLLLVILVIIFAMPLYITFVNIFKPTKDIAASPVTFPLPPVLDNIRTVLESPNVQLGEMYFNSVCITVFGASICILVSALAGYYLAREKTKFSQGMYIYFLFGLMVPYAIVYVPLVSMFKMGGI
;
A
#
# COMPACT_ATOMS: atom_id res chain seq x y z
N MET A 1 2.46 27.13 29.43
CA MET A 1 1.86 27.42 28.10
C MET A 1 0.80 26.37 27.72
N ARG A 2 -0.19 26.17 28.60
CA ARG A 2 -1.44 25.43 28.39
C ARG A 2 -2.48 26.31 29.11
N GLN A 3 -3.74 26.35 28.67
CA GLN A 3 -4.80 27.25 29.15
C GLN A 3 -4.82 28.59 28.38
N ILE A 4 -5.49 28.61 27.22
CA ILE A 4 -6.75 29.33 26.94
C ILE A 4 -7.31 28.62 25.70
N GLU A 5 -7.92 27.45 25.90
CA GLU A 5 -8.70 26.81 24.84
C GLU A 5 -10.13 27.33 24.97
N ASN A 6 -10.55 28.20 24.04
CA ASN A 6 -11.93 28.68 23.96
C ASN A 6 -12.89 27.48 23.98
N ARG A 7 -14.06 27.61 24.63
CA ARG A 7 -15.08 26.53 24.72
C ARG A 7 -15.41 25.93 23.35
N ARG A 8 -15.37 26.76 22.30
CA ARG A 8 -15.49 26.36 20.88
C ARG A 8 -14.40 25.38 20.44
N THR A 9 -13.14 25.63 20.80
CA THR A 9 -11.99 24.80 20.45
C THR A 9 -12.03 23.43 21.15
N LYS A 10 -12.47 23.37 22.41
CA LYS A 10 -12.66 22.10 23.15
C LYS A 10 -13.73 21.21 22.51
N ILE A 11 -14.86 21.81 22.11
CA ILE A 11 -15.95 21.08 21.44
C ILE A 11 -15.48 20.60 20.06
N LEU A 12 -14.82 21.46 19.27
CA LEU A 12 -14.26 21.09 17.98
C LEU A 12 -13.27 19.93 18.10
N ASN A 13 -12.38 19.97 19.10
CA ASN A 13 -11.43 18.89 19.34
C ASN A 13 -12.11 17.57 19.76
N GLY A 14 -13.21 17.65 20.52
CA GLY A 14 -14.04 16.49 20.84
C GLY A 14 -14.70 15.88 19.61
N VAL A 15 -15.26 16.72 18.73
CA VAL A 15 -15.87 16.29 17.46
C VAL A 15 -14.83 15.68 16.52
N ILE A 16 -13.67 16.32 16.36
CA ILE A 16 -12.57 15.79 15.54
C ILE A 16 -12.12 14.44 16.08
N ARG A 17 -11.96 14.29 17.40
CA ARG A 17 -11.59 13.01 18.01
C ARG A 17 -12.63 11.92 17.73
N LEU A 18 -13.91 12.23 17.87
CA LEU A 18 -14.98 11.28 17.56
C LEU A 18 -14.95 10.85 16.08
N LEU A 19 -14.80 11.81 15.17
CA LEU A 19 -14.68 11.54 13.74
C LEU A 19 -13.46 10.67 13.42
N LEU A 20 -12.31 10.93 14.04
CA LEU A 20 -11.11 10.11 13.88
C LEU A 20 -11.33 8.67 14.39
N VAL A 21 -12.00 8.49 15.54
CA VAL A 21 -12.32 7.16 16.06
C VAL A 21 -13.23 6.39 15.09
N ILE A 22 -14.27 7.03 14.57
CA ILE A 22 -15.17 6.43 13.56
C ILE A 22 -14.37 6.04 12.32
N LEU A 23 -13.48 6.92 11.85
CA LEU A 23 -12.66 6.68 10.67
C LEU A 23 -11.72 5.48 10.87
N VAL A 24 -11.09 5.38 12.05
CA VAL A 24 -10.25 4.23 12.41
C VAL A 24 -11.06 2.94 12.39
N ILE A 25 -12.28 2.93 12.94
CA ILE A 25 -13.14 1.73 12.93
C ILE A 25 -13.45 1.30 11.48
N ILE A 26 -13.80 2.25 10.60
CA ILE A 26 -14.11 1.97 9.19
C ILE A 26 -12.88 1.38 8.47
N PHE A 27 -11.70 1.98 8.62
CA PHE A 27 -10.48 1.48 7.97
C PHE A 27 -9.93 0.19 8.59
N ALA A 28 -10.16 -0.04 9.88
CA ALA A 28 -9.75 -1.27 10.56
C ALA A 28 -10.69 -2.45 10.26
N MET A 29 -11.94 -2.18 9.86
CA MET A 29 -12.94 -3.22 9.56
C MET A 29 -12.47 -4.28 8.54
N PRO A 30 -11.89 -3.95 7.37
CA PRO A 30 -11.37 -4.97 6.45
C PRO A 30 -10.20 -5.80 7.02
N LEU A 31 -9.38 -5.21 7.89
CA LEU A 31 -8.34 -5.95 8.61
C LEU A 31 -8.94 -6.93 9.62
N TYR A 32 -9.97 -6.50 10.36
CA TYR A 32 -10.72 -7.36 11.26
C TYR A 32 -11.36 -8.54 10.52
N ILE A 33 -12.03 -8.30 9.38
CA ILE A 33 -12.64 -9.36 8.58
C ILE A 33 -11.59 -10.38 8.13
N THR A 34 -10.46 -9.92 7.59
CA THR A 34 -9.37 -10.80 7.16
C THR A 34 -8.85 -11.63 8.33
N PHE A 35 -8.60 -11.00 9.48
CA PHE A 35 -8.07 -11.67 10.66
C PHE A 35 -9.01 -12.76 11.19
N VAL A 36 -10.30 -12.45 11.29
CA VAL A 36 -11.31 -13.40 11.77
C VAL A 36 -11.54 -14.54 10.78
N ASN A 37 -11.54 -14.25 9.48
CA ASN A 37 -11.82 -15.25 8.45
C ASN A 37 -10.70 -16.30 8.32
N ILE A 38 -9.47 -16.01 8.73
CA ILE A 38 -8.39 -17.01 8.78
C ILE A 38 -8.78 -18.18 9.70
N PHE A 39 -9.58 -17.93 10.74
CA PHE A 39 -10.03 -18.92 11.71
C PHE A 39 -11.39 -19.55 11.39
N LYS A 40 -11.97 -19.31 10.20
CA LYS A 40 -13.28 -19.86 9.80
C LYS A 40 -13.17 -20.97 8.77
N PRO A 41 -14.10 -21.95 8.76
CA PRO A 41 -14.24 -22.86 7.63
C PRO A 41 -14.44 -22.08 6.32
N THR A 42 -13.86 -22.55 5.22
CA THR A 42 -13.90 -21.85 3.91
C THR A 42 -15.31 -21.49 3.44
N LYS A 43 -16.30 -22.32 3.79
CA LYS A 43 -17.72 -22.10 3.46
C LYS A 43 -18.32 -20.87 4.15
N ASP A 44 -17.82 -20.52 5.33
CA ASP A 44 -18.38 -19.46 6.17
C ASP A 44 -17.74 -18.09 5.91
N ILE A 45 -16.59 -18.06 5.23
CA ILE A 45 -15.87 -16.83 4.87
C ILE A 45 -16.73 -15.92 3.99
N ALA A 46 -17.42 -16.49 2.99
CA ALA A 46 -18.30 -15.73 2.09
C ALA A 46 -19.71 -15.53 2.66
N ALA A 47 -20.22 -16.52 3.40
CA ALA A 47 -21.58 -16.50 3.93
C ALA A 47 -21.73 -15.54 5.13
N SER A 48 -20.70 -15.41 5.97
CA SER A 48 -20.76 -14.57 7.17
C SER A 48 -19.39 -13.96 7.50
N PRO A 49 -18.91 -12.96 6.74
CA PRO A 49 -17.54 -12.45 6.88
C PRO A 49 -17.27 -11.71 8.21
N VAL A 50 -18.29 -11.08 8.81
CA VAL A 50 -18.12 -10.22 10.01
C VAL A 50 -18.27 -10.98 11.34
N THR A 51 -18.90 -12.17 11.30
CA THR A 51 -19.20 -12.96 12.50
C THR A 51 -17.93 -13.48 13.18
N PHE A 52 -17.99 -13.72 14.48
CA PHE A 52 -16.85 -14.28 15.22
C PHE A 52 -16.64 -15.76 14.85
N PRO A 53 -15.40 -16.28 14.79
CA PRO A 53 -15.14 -17.66 14.38
C PRO A 53 -15.40 -18.61 15.56
N LEU A 54 -16.59 -19.21 15.62
CA LEU A 54 -16.98 -20.19 16.63
C LEU A 54 -17.53 -21.45 15.95
N PRO A 55 -16.85 -22.62 16.07
CA PRO A 55 -15.54 -22.83 16.67
C PRO A 55 -14.38 -22.32 15.77
N PRO A 56 -13.27 -21.81 16.35
CA PRO A 56 -12.11 -21.41 15.56
C PRO A 56 -11.41 -22.63 14.96
N VAL A 57 -11.10 -22.58 13.66
CA VAL A 57 -10.34 -23.62 12.94
C VAL A 57 -8.96 -23.12 12.54
N LEU A 58 -7.96 -24.01 12.52
CA LEU A 58 -6.59 -23.69 12.09
C LEU A 58 -6.26 -24.28 10.70
N ASP A 59 -7.21 -24.95 10.07
CA ASP A 59 -7.00 -25.70 8.84
C ASP A 59 -6.55 -24.80 7.68
N ASN A 60 -7.06 -23.57 7.58
CA ASN A 60 -6.62 -22.62 6.57
C ASN A 60 -5.13 -22.27 6.74
N ILE A 61 -4.66 -22.13 7.98
CA ILE A 61 -3.26 -21.81 8.27
C ILE A 61 -2.38 -23.02 7.93
N ARG A 62 -2.77 -24.22 8.36
CA ARG A 62 -2.04 -25.46 8.03
C ARG A 62 -1.97 -25.70 6.52
N THR A 63 -3.08 -25.49 5.82
CA THR A 63 -3.14 -25.62 4.36
C THR A 63 -2.12 -24.74 3.67
N VAL A 64 -1.92 -23.49 4.13
CA VAL A 64 -0.92 -22.58 3.55
C VAL A 64 0.51 -22.97 3.92
N LEU A 65 0.74 -23.39 5.17
CA LEU A 65 2.07 -23.77 5.67
C LEU A 65 2.59 -25.09 5.09
N GLU A 66 1.70 -26.04 4.84
CA GLU A 66 2.04 -27.39 4.37
C GLU A 66 1.88 -27.53 2.84
N SER A 67 1.32 -26.53 2.16
CA SER A 67 1.13 -26.59 0.71
C SER A 67 2.48 -26.56 -0.02
N PRO A 68 2.78 -27.58 -0.86
CA PRO A 68 4.02 -27.61 -1.65
C PRO A 68 4.08 -26.50 -2.71
N ASN A 69 2.93 -25.89 -3.02
CA ASN A 69 2.82 -24.80 -3.99
C ASN A 69 3.06 -23.41 -3.35
N VAL A 70 3.21 -23.33 -2.03
CA VAL A 70 3.37 -22.06 -1.32
C VAL A 70 4.75 -22.00 -0.66
N GLN A 71 5.67 -21.31 -1.31
CA GLN A 71 7.03 -21.10 -0.80
C GLN A 71 7.10 -19.77 -0.06
N LEU A 72 6.52 -19.71 1.15
CA LEU A 72 6.41 -18.47 1.93
C LEU A 72 7.76 -17.75 2.06
N GLY A 73 8.83 -18.47 2.37
CA GLY A 73 10.17 -17.90 2.52
C GLY A 73 10.64 -17.16 1.26
N GLU A 74 10.51 -17.79 0.09
CA GLU A 74 10.91 -17.19 -1.19
C GLU A 74 10.00 -16.02 -1.57
N MET A 75 8.69 -16.14 -1.33
CA MET A 75 7.73 -15.06 -1.62
C MET A 75 8.04 -13.79 -0.81
N TYR A 76 8.32 -13.95 0.49
CA TYR A 76 8.71 -12.84 1.36
C TYR A 76 10.07 -12.28 0.97
N PHE A 77 11.05 -13.15 0.71
CA PHE A 77 12.39 -12.73 0.30
C PHE A 77 12.35 -11.93 -1.00
N ASN A 78 11.66 -12.43 -2.03
CA ASN A 78 11.50 -11.75 -3.31
C ASN A 78 10.83 -10.37 -3.13
N SER A 79 9.78 -10.28 -2.31
CA SER A 79 9.09 -9.00 -2.04
C SER A 79 10.01 -7.99 -1.34
N VAL A 80 10.75 -8.44 -0.33
CA VAL A 80 11.71 -7.60 0.40
C VAL A 80 12.85 -7.16 -0.53
N CYS A 81 13.44 -8.09 -1.29
CA CYS A 81 14.51 -7.76 -2.23
C CYS A 81 14.07 -6.74 -3.28
N ILE A 82 12.94 -6.99 -3.96
CA ILE A 82 12.43 -6.05 -4.98
C ILE A 82 12.16 -4.69 -4.36
N THR A 83 11.56 -4.64 -3.17
CA THR A 83 11.25 -3.37 -2.48
C THR A 83 12.53 -2.62 -2.08
N VAL A 84 13.49 -3.30 -1.44
CA VAL A 84 14.73 -2.67 -0.96
C VAL A 84 15.56 -2.15 -2.13
N PHE A 85 15.86 -3.00 -3.12
CA PHE A 85 16.68 -2.60 -4.25
C PHE A 85 15.95 -1.60 -5.14
N GLY A 86 14.68 -1.86 -5.46
CA GLY A 86 13.85 -0.98 -6.30
C GLY A 86 13.68 0.41 -5.67
N ALA A 87 13.27 0.48 -4.41
CA ALA A 87 13.09 1.76 -3.73
C ALA A 87 14.43 2.50 -3.57
N SER A 88 15.53 1.81 -3.22
CA SER A 88 16.84 2.44 -3.04
C SER A 88 17.35 3.06 -4.34
N ILE A 89 17.28 2.33 -5.46
CA ILE A 89 17.70 2.85 -6.77
C ILE A 89 16.82 4.03 -7.16
N CYS A 90 15.49 3.91 -7.01
CA CYS A 90 14.56 5.01 -7.30
C CYS A 90 14.88 6.26 -6.47
N ILE A 91 15.13 6.12 -5.17
CA ILE A 91 15.47 7.24 -4.29
C ILE A 91 16.79 7.87 -4.72
N LEU A 92 17.83 7.09 -4.98
CA LEU A 92 19.14 7.60 -5.40
C LEU A 92 19.05 8.39 -6.71
N VAL A 93 18.42 7.83 -7.73
CA VAL A 93 18.29 8.48 -9.05
C VAL A 93 17.40 9.71 -8.98
N SER A 94 16.23 9.60 -8.31
CA SER A 94 15.30 10.72 -8.19
C SER A 94 15.85 11.85 -7.34
N ALA A 95 16.62 11.56 -6.28
CA ALA A 95 17.25 12.58 -5.45
C ALA A 95 18.32 13.34 -6.24
N LEU A 96 19.17 12.66 -7.01
CA LEU A 96 20.19 13.29 -7.85
C LEU A 96 19.57 14.18 -8.94
N ALA A 97 18.57 13.66 -9.65
CA ALA A 97 17.85 14.40 -10.67
C ALA A 97 17.10 15.60 -10.07
N GLY A 98 16.40 15.38 -8.96
CA GLY A 98 15.65 16.42 -8.24
C GLY A 98 16.56 17.53 -7.71
N TYR A 99 17.74 17.19 -7.21
CA TYR A 99 18.73 18.17 -6.75
C TYR A 99 19.17 19.11 -7.86
N TYR A 100 19.53 18.55 -9.02
CA TYR A 100 19.95 19.35 -10.18
C TYR A 100 18.81 20.25 -10.66
N LEU A 101 17.59 19.70 -10.82
CA LEU A 101 16.42 20.46 -11.25
C LEU A 101 16.04 21.60 -10.29
N ALA A 102 16.23 21.39 -8.98
CA ALA A 102 15.93 22.40 -7.97
C ALA A 102 16.98 23.54 -7.95
N ARG A 103 18.24 23.24 -8.27
CA ARG A 103 19.34 24.21 -8.19
C ARG A 103 19.55 24.99 -9.49
N GLU A 104 19.38 24.34 -10.64
CA GLU A 104 19.65 24.94 -11.95
C GLU A 104 18.38 25.39 -12.67
N LYS A 105 18.29 26.69 -12.97
CA LYS A 105 17.14 27.33 -13.66
C LYS A 105 17.38 27.53 -15.15
N THR A 106 17.89 26.49 -15.83
CA THR A 106 18.09 26.52 -17.28
C THR A 106 16.81 26.11 -18.03
N LYS A 107 16.70 26.49 -19.31
CA LYS A 107 15.57 26.04 -20.16
C LYS A 107 15.49 24.51 -20.26
N PHE A 108 16.64 23.83 -20.22
CA PHE A 108 16.71 22.37 -20.20
C PHE A 108 16.12 21.80 -18.90
N SER A 109 16.47 22.35 -17.74
CA SER A 109 15.90 21.96 -16.44
C SER A 109 14.38 22.13 -16.42
N GLN A 110 13.88 23.25 -16.92
CA GLN A 110 12.43 23.49 -17.04
C GLN A 110 11.75 22.50 -17.99
N GLY A 111 12.37 22.17 -19.12
CA GLY A 111 11.86 21.17 -20.05
C GLY A 111 11.79 19.77 -19.44
N MET A 112 12.84 19.35 -18.74
CA MET A 112 12.89 18.06 -18.03
C MET A 112 11.86 17.97 -16.90
N TYR A 113 11.66 19.07 -16.15
CA TYR A 113 10.63 19.13 -15.12
C TYR A 113 9.23 18.90 -15.70
N ILE A 114 8.90 19.60 -16.79
CA ILE A 114 7.61 19.42 -17.49
C ILE A 114 7.48 17.99 -18.06
N TYR A 115 8.56 17.44 -18.62
CA TYR A 115 8.58 16.06 -19.11
C TYR A 115 8.25 15.03 -18.00
N PHE A 116 8.84 15.17 -16.81
CA PHE A 116 8.53 14.29 -15.68
C PHE A 116 7.07 14.44 -15.22
N LEU A 117 6.53 15.66 -15.21
CA LEU A 117 5.10 15.88 -14.90
C LEU A 117 4.19 15.16 -15.90
N PHE A 118 4.48 15.21 -17.20
CA PHE A 118 3.71 14.45 -18.20
C PHE A 118 3.74 12.96 -17.89
N GLY A 119 4.89 12.40 -17.51
CA GLY A 119 5.02 11.00 -17.11
C GLY A 119 4.15 10.63 -15.90
N LEU A 120 4.05 11.51 -14.90
CA LEU A 120 3.22 11.29 -13.70
C LEU A 120 1.72 11.35 -13.98
N MET A 121 1.29 12.04 -15.03
CA MET A 121 -0.11 12.12 -15.43
C MET A 121 -0.58 10.85 -16.15
N VAL A 122 0.34 10.03 -16.66
CA VAL A 122 0.01 8.79 -17.35
C VAL A 122 -0.58 7.78 -16.36
N PRO A 123 -1.81 7.30 -16.55
CA PRO A 123 -2.41 6.33 -15.66
C PRO A 123 -1.71 4.97 -15.81
N TYR A 124 -1.45 4.30 -14.68
CA TYR A 124 -0.75 3.01 -14.67
C TYR A 124 -1.41 1.94 -15.57
N ALA A 125 -2.74 1.99 -15.70
CA ALA A 125 -3.51 1.03 -16.50
C ALA A 125 -3.09 0.95 -17.97
N ILE A 126 -2.64 2.07 -18.58
CA ILE A 126 -2.23 2.08 -20.00
C ILE A 126 -0.77 1.71 -20.21
N VAL A 127 0.05 1.76 -19.15
CA VAL A 127 1.49 1.44 -19.18
C VAL A 127 1.72 -0.06 -19.04
N TYR A 128 0.82 -0.78 -18.37
CA TYR A 128 1.00 -2.20 -18.08
C TYR A 128 1.08 -3.08 -19.35
N VAL A 129 0.16 -2.89 -20.29
CA VAL A 129 0.10 -3.66 -21.55
C VAL A 129 1.40 -3.55 -22.37
N PRO A 130 1.92 -2.35 -22.69
CA PRO A 130 3.17 -2.23 -23.43
C PRO A 130 4.36 -2.77 -22.64
N LEU A 131 4.41 -2.59 -21.32
CA LEU A 131 5.50 -3.11 -20.48
C LEU A 131 5.59 -4.64 -20.51
N VAL A 132 4.45 -5.35 -20.42
CA VAL A 132 4.43 -6.81 -20.58
C VAL A 132 4.81 -7.23 -22.00
N SER A 133 4.39 -6.45 -23.00
CA SER A 133 4.74 -6.73 -24.40
C SER A 133 6.23 -6.58 -24.66
N MET A 134 6.88 -5.59 -24.02
CA MET A 134 8.34 -5.39 -24.08
C MET A 134 9.10 -6.54 -23.44
N PHE A 135 8.67 -7.03 -22.27
CA PHE A 135 9.28 -8.22 -21.66
C PHE A 135 9.18 -9.44 -22.57
N LYS A 136 7.97 -9.72 -23.10
CA LYS A 136 7.74 -10.82 -24.04
C LYS A 136 8.61 -10.74 -25.29
N MET A 137 8.77 -9.54 -25.85
CA MET A 137 9.68 -9.31 -26.99
C MET A 137 11.15 -9.53 -26.61
N GLY A 138 11.52 -9.20 -25.37
CA GLY A 138 12.84 -9.48 -24.79
C GLY A 138 13.08 -10.95 -24.45
N GLY A 139 12.11 -11.84 -24.68
CA GLY A 139 12.23 -13.27 -24.42
C GLY A 139 12.09 -13.66 -22.93
N ILE A 140 11.55 -12.76 -22.10
CA ILE A 140 11.28 -12.97 -20.67
C ILE A 140 9.81 -12.73 -20.34
#